data_AF-A0A0S8HKW5-F1
#
_entry.id   AF-A0A0S8HKW5-F1
#
_cell.length_a   1.000
_cell.length_b   1.000
_cell.length_c   1.000
_cell.angle_alpha   90.00
_cell.angle_beta   90.00
_cell.angle_gamma   90.00
#
_symmetry.space_group_name_H-M   'P 1'
#
loop_
_entity.id
_entity.type
_entity.pdbx_description
1 polymer ?
#
loop_
_entity_poly.entity_id
_entity_poly.type
_entity_poly.pdbx_seq_one_letter_code
_entity_poly.pdbx_strand_id
1 'polypeptide(L)'
;MRGIVSECAALSVLAGLAVLSAGGPGPPEPRSRPAITVSPQTTYLTSPLNPDGTVNYVAAINAVYGRGVTPDNNAAIPMIRAFGPDVLKEETRREVFDRLQMPAAPQKGGYFQDLGSYLSARKAAGIAVQDDSLALSEKVDRAGKAFWTAEDHHFSPNGYRPMPGR
;
A
#
# COMPACT_ATOMS: atom_id res chain seq x y z
N MET A 1 -29.16 27.23 72.30
CA MET A 1 -28.44 28.51 72.07
C MET A 1 -27.65 28.34 70.78
N ARG A 2 -28.19 28.60 69.58
CA ARG A 2 -28.30 29.88 68.83
C ARG A 2 -26.99 30.68 68.72
N GLY A 3 -26.55 30.88 67.47
CA GLY A 3 -25.51 31.80 66.97
C GLY A 3 -24.95 31.20 65.67
N ILE A 4 -25.30 31.58 64.44
CA ILE A 4 -25.52 32.87 63.75
C ILE A 4 -24.24 33.73 63.69
N VAL A 5 -23.80 33.96 62.44
CA VAL A 5 -22.94 35.02 61.83
C VAL A 5 -21.48 35.13 62.34
N SER A 6 -20.48 35.64 61.63
CA SER A 6 -20.42 36.68 60.61
C SER A 6 -19.03 36.70 59.95
N GLU A 7 -19.00 37.26 58.75
CA GLU A 7 -17.86 37.47 57.85
C GLU A 7 -16.72 38.33 58.42
N CYS A 8 -15.50 38.15 57.90
CA CYS A 8 -14.53 39.24 57.76
C CYS A 8 -13.61 38.99 56.55
N ALA A 9 -13.68 39.91 55.59
CA ALA A 9 -12.94 39.97 54.34
C ALA A 9 -11.50 40.52 54.53
N ALA A 10 -10.58 40.12 53.65
CA ALA A 10 -9.48 40.92 53.07
C ALA A 10 -8.63 40.01 52.15
N LEU A 11 -8.83 40.03 50.82
CA LEU A 11 -8.15 40.82 49.78
C LEU A 11 -6.72 40.35 49.39
N SER A 12 -6.59 40.07 48.07
CA SER A 12 -5.38 40.17 47.22
C SER A 12 -4.46 38.92 47.23
N VAL A 13 -3.91 38.37 46.14
CA VAL A 13 -3.55 38.83 44.78
C VAL A 13 -3.61 37.64 43.79
N LEU A 14 -3.93 37.97 42.53
CA LEU A 14 -3.90 37.16 41.31
C LEU A 14 -2.62 36.31 41.11
N ALA A 15 -2.80 35.04 40.72
CA ALA A 15 -1.93 34.38 39.75
C ALA A 15 -2.79 33.45 38.90
N GLY A 16 -3.15 33.92 37.70
CA GLY A 16 -3.92 33.17 36.73
C GLY A 16 -3.12 31.99 36.19
N LEU A 17 -3.66 30.78 36.35
CA LEU A 17 -3.28 29.65 35.53
C LEU A 17 -4.25 29.62 34.35
N ALA A 18 -3.86 30.28 33.26
CA ALA A 18 -4.56 30.15 31.99
C ALA A 18 -4.51 28.68 31.57
N VAL A 19 -5.69 28.04 31.57
CA VAL A 19 -5.91 26.75 30.93
C VAL A 19 -5.64 26.94 29.44
N LEU A 20 -4.51 26.41 28.98
CA LEU A 20 -4.15 26.41 27.57
C LEU A 20 -5.07 25.41 26.84
N SER A 21 -6.14 25.94 26.26
CA SER A 21 -7.05 25.22 25.40
C SER A 21 -6.39 24.88 24.06
N ALA A 22 -6.48 23.59 23.71
CA ALA A 22 -6.59 23.06 22.35
C ALA A 22 -5.45 23.33 21.35
N GLY A 23 -4.39 22.51 21.42
CA GLY A 23 -3.55 22.17 20.27
C GLY A 23 -4.05 20.90 19.57
N GLY A 24 -5.33 20.85 19.17
CA GLY A 24 -5.80 19.84 18.23
C GLY A 24 -5.40 20.25 16.82
N PRO A 25 -5.07 19.31 15.90
CA PRO A 25 -4.90 19.67 14.50
C PRO A 25 -6.18 20.36 14.03
N GLY A 26 -6.05 21.59 13.54
CA GLY A 26 -7.16 22.32 12.94
C GLY A 26 -7.78 21.51 11.79
N PRO A 27 -9.03 21.81 11.41
CA PRO A 27 -9.62 21.21 10.23
C PRO A 27 -8.63 21.31 9.05
N PRO A 28 -8.42 20.24 8.27
CA PRO A 28 -7.48 20.27 7.17
C PRO A 28 -7.80 21.44 6.26
N GLU A 29 -6.85 22.36 6.09
CA GLU A 29 -7.07 23.51 5.22
C GLU A 29 -7.44 23.02 3.81
N PRO A 30 -8.40 23.68 3.13
CA PRO A 30 -8.77 23.32 1.78
C PRO A 30 -7.54 23.39 0.89
N ARG A 31 -7.04 22.23 0.45
CA ARG A 31 -5.90 22.19 -0.48
C ARG A 31 -6.30 22.92 -1.76
N SER A 32 -5.43 23.84 -2.18
CA SER A 32 -5.62 24.61 -3.40
C SER A 32 -5.87 23.68 -4.58
N ARG A 33 -6.77 24.08 -5.47
CA ARG A 33 -7.12 23.40 -6.74
C ARG A 33 -5.86 22.85 -7.44
N PRO A 34 -5.92 21.69 -8.11
CA PRO A 34 -4.73 21.07 -8.68
C PRO A 34 -4.03 22.01 -9.66
N ALA A 35 -2.70 22.02 -9.65
CA ALA A 35 -1.90 22.84 -10.58
C ALA A 35 -2.10 22.44 -12.05
N ILE A 36 -2.64 21.24 -12.29
CA ILE A 36 -2.90 20.69 -13.63
C ILE A 36 -4.41 20.66 -13.85
N THR A 37 -4.86 21.22 -14.98
CA THR A 37 -6.25 21.08 -15.44
C THR A 37 -6.55 19.62 -15.74
N VAL A 38 -7.52 19.04 -15.04
CA VAL A 38 -7.98 17.67 -15.30
C VAL A 38 -8.85 17.66 -16.56
N SER A 39 -8.35 17.05 -17.64
CA SER A 39 -9.10 16.84 -18.88
C SER A 39 -8.56 15.64 -19.65
N PRO A 40 -9.29 15.10 -20.65
CA PRO A 40 -8.80 14.01 -21.51
C PRO A 40 -7.47 14.32 -22.23
N GLN A 41 -7.11 15.61 -22.38
CA GLN A 41 -5.85 16.04 -23.00
C GLN A 41 -4.66 15.91 -22.04
N THR A 42 -4.88 15.91 -20.73
CA THR A 42 -3.82 15.86 -19.71
C THR A 42 -3.78 14.54 -18.95
N THR A 43 -4.89 13.81 -18.91
CA THR A 43 -4.99 12.48 -18.33
C THR A 43 -6.14 11.69 -18.95
N TYR A 44 -5.99 10.37 -19.04
CA TYR A 44 -7.03 9.50 -19.59
C TYR A 44 -8.24 9.34 -18.65
N LEU A 45 -8.00 9.32 -17.34
CA LEU A 45 -9.03 9.16 -16.33
C LEU A 45 -9.35 10.51 -15.72
N THR A 46 -10.60 10.95 -15.83
CA THR A 46 -11.05 12.28 -15.35
C THR A 46 -11.94 12.21 -14.12
N SER A 47 -12.31 11.00 -13.67
CA SER A 47 -13.15 10.78 -12.50
C SER A 47 -12.95 9.36 -11.91
N PRO A 48 -13.28 9.14 -10.63
CA PRO A 48 -13.73 10.12 -9.64
C PRO A 48 -12.61 11.07 -9.18
N LEU A 49 -12.98 12.21 -8.60
CA LEU A 49 -12.04 13.20 -8.06
C LEU A 49 -11.94 13.11 -6.54
N ASN A 50 -10.76 13.42 -6.00
CA ASN A 50 -10.53 13.65 -4.58
C ASN A 50 -11.13 15.01 -4.15
N PRO A 51 -11.25 15.27 -2.83
CA PRO A 51 -11.73 16.55 -2.32
C PRO A 51 -10.90 17.77 -2.77
N ASP A 52 -9.61 17.56 -3.08
CA ASP A 52 -8.71 18.60 -3.60
C ASP A 52 -8.81 18.79 -5.12
N GLY A 53 -9.75 18.10 -5.78
CA GLY A 53 -9.98 18.18 -7.22
C GLY A 53 -9.03 17.35 -8.08
N THR A 54 -8.06 16.65 -7.48
CA THR A 54 -7.19 15.72 -8.23
C THR A 54 -7.93 14.43 -8.60
N VAL A 55 -7.48 13.71 -9.63
CA VAL A 55 -8.07 12.43 -10.02
C VAL A 55 -7.74 11.35 -8.97
N ASN A 56 -8.76 10.65 -8.50
CA ASN A 56 -8.60 9.47 -7.66
C ASN A 56 -8.38 8.23 -8.54
N TYR A 57 -7.12 8.00 -8.91
CA TYR A 57 -6.76 6.90 -9.80
C TYR A 57 -7.10 5.52 -9.24
N VAL A 58 -6.96 5.30 -7.92
CA VAL A 58 -7.29 4.00 -7.31
C VAL A 58 -8.77 3.68 -7.47
N ALA A 59 -9.64 4.66 -7.19
CA ALA A 59 -11.08 4.48 -7.38
C ALA A 59 -11.45 4.38 -8.86
N ALA A 60 -10.81 5.15 -9.74
CA ALA A 60 -11.05 5.10 -11.19
C ALA A 60 -10.69 3.71 -11.78
N ILE A 61 -9.51 3.18 -11.44
CA ILE A 61 -9.06 1.86 -11.88
C ILE A 61 -10.01 0.78 -11.34
N ASN A 62 -10.40 0.84 -10.06
CA ASN A 62 -11.37 -0.11 -9.51
C ASN A 62 -12.74 -0.03 -10.21
N ALA A 63 -13.22 1.17 -10.58
CA ALA A 63 -14.47 1.33 -11.31
C ALA A 63 -14.41 0.80 -12.75
N VAL A 64 -13.23 0.81 -13.38
CA VAL A 64 -13.03 0.30 -14.74
C VAL A 64 -12.79 -1.21 -14.74
N TYR A 65 -11.80 -1.66 -13.98
CA TYR A 65 -11.29 -3.03 -14.00
C TYR A 65 -11.93 -3.95 -12.96
N GLY A 66 -12.61 -3.40 -11.96
CA GLY A 66 -13.38 -4.18 -10.99
C GLY A 66 -14.75 -4.64 -11.51
N ARG A 67 -15.18 -4.20 -12.70
CA ARG A 67 -16.49 -4.61 -13.26
C ARG A 67 -16.51 -6.10 -13.55
N GLY A 68 -17.49 -6.80 -12.97
CA GLY A 68 -17.62 -8.25 -13.11
C GLY A 68 -16.64 -9.05 -12.24
N VAL A 69 -15.82 -8.38 -11.43
CA VAL A 69 -14.96 -9.05 -10.45
C VAL A 69 -15.81 -9.41 -9.23
N THR A 70 -15.83 -10.69 -8.89
CA THR A 70 -16.49 -11.27 -7.72
C THR A 70 -15.44 -11.93 -6.84
N PRO A 71 -15.73 -12.24 -5.56
CA PRO A 71 -14.80 -13.00 -4.73
C PRO A 71 -14.33 -14.31 -5.37
N ASP A 72 -15.21 -14.99 -6.11
CA ASP A 72 -14.90 -16.28 -6.73
C ASP A 72 -13.95 -16.18 -7.92
N ASN A 73 -13.90 -15.05 -8.62
CA ASN A 73 -13.04 -14.85 -9.79
C ASN A 73 -11.85 -13.91 -9.55
N ASN A 74 -11.71 -13.38 -8.33
CA ASN A 74 -10.68 -12.42 -7.99
C ASN A 74 -9.38 -13.12 -7.55
N ALA A 75 -8.34 -13.03 -8.38
CA ALA A 75 -7.03 -13.62 -8.12
C ALA A 75 -6.32 -13.07 -6.87
N ALA A 76 -6.67 -11.88 -6.38
CA ALA A 76 -6.08 -11.33 -5.17
C ALA A 76 -6.33 -12.22 -3.93
N ILE A 77 -7.49 -12.86 -3.85
CA ILE A 77 -7.88 -13.71 -2.71
C ILE A 77 -6.97 -14.94 -2.58
N PRO A 78 -6.81 -15.82 -3.59
CA PRO A 78 -5.90 -16.94 -3.49
C PRO A 78 -4.44 -16.50 -3.33
N MET A 79 -4.04 -15.36 -3.91
CA MET A 79 -2.69 -14.81 -3.70
C MET A 79 -2.46 -14.46 -2.23
N ILE A 80 -3.34 -13.68 -1.60
CA ILE A 80 -3.22 -13.33 -0.18
C ILE A 80 -3.24 -14.58 0.71
N ARG A 81 -4.06 -15.58 0.39
CA ARG A 81 -4.07 -16.86 1.13
C ARG A 81 -2.73 -17.60 1.02
N ALA A 82 -2.06 -17.52 -0.13
CA ALA A 82 -0.77 -18.16 -0.35
C ALA A 82 0.38 -17.38 0.30
N PHE A 83 0.42 -16.06 0.15
CA PHE A 83 1.55 -15.24 0.61
C PHE A 83 1.38 -14.70 2.05
N GLY A 84 0.17 -14.70 2.58
CA GLY A 84 -0.14 -14.18 3.91
C GLY A 84 -0.51 -12.69 3.93
N PRO A 85 -0.93 -12.18 5.11
CA PRO A 85 -1.40 -10.79 5.27
C PRO A 85 -0.31 -9.72 5.11
N ASP A 86 0.96 -10.08 5.23
CA ASP A 86 2.09 -9.15 5.22
C ASP A 86 2.43 -8.60 3.82
N VAL A 87 1.88 -9.19 2.76
CA VAL A 87 1.92 -8.59 1.42
C VAL A 87 1.12 -7.29 1.32
N LEU A 88 0.24 -7.06 2.30
CA LEU A 88 -0.54 -5.84 2.44
C LEU A 88 0.06 -4.98 3.55
N LYS A 89 0.15 -3.67 3.29
CA LYS A 89 0.54 -2.70 4.31
C LYS A 89 -0.45 -2.71 5.47
N GLU A 90 0.05 -2.57 6.70
CA GLU A 90 -0.75 -2.62 7.92
C GLU A 90 -1.92 -1.62 7.87
N GLU A 91 -1.66 -0.41 7.38
CA GLU A 91 -2.60 0.71 7.41
C GLU A 91 -3.81 0.49 6.50
N THR A 92 -3.65 -0.28 5.42
CA THR A 92 -4.71 -0.54 4.43
C THR A 92 -5.23 -1.97 4.46
N ARG A 93 -4.61 -2.87 5.24
CA ARG A 93 -4.92 -4.30 5.23
C ARG A 93 -6.40 -4.60 5.48
N ARG A 94 -6.98 -3.95 6.50
CA ARG A 94 -8.40 -4.13 6.84
C ARG A 94 -9.31 -3.71 5.68
N GLU A 95 -9.07 -2.54 5.12
CA GLU A 95 -9.85 -2.02 3.99
C GLU A 95 -9.76 -2.96 2.78
N VAL A 96 -8.59 -3.51 2.50
CA VAL A 96 -8.40 -4.46 1.40
C VAL A 96 -9.21 -5.75 1.64
N PHE A 97 -9.17 -6.33 2.84
CA PHE A 97 -9.98 -7.51 3.17
C PHE A 97 -11.48 -7.26 3.03
N ASP A 98 -11.95 -6.10 3.47
CA ASP A 98 -13.35 -5.69 3.34
C ASP A 98 -13.75 -5.57 1.86
N ARG A 99 -12.93 -4.90 1.03
CA ARG A 99 -13.16 -4.77 -0.41
C ARG A 99 -13.14 -6.10 -1.16
N LEU A 100 -12.32 -7.04 -0.70
CA LEU A 100 -12.24 -8.39 -1.26
C LEU A 100 -13.31 -9.33 -0.71
N GLN A 101 -14.12 -8.88 0.27
CA GLN A 101 -15.12 -9.70 0.97
C GLN A 101 -14.51 -10.99 1.54
N MET A 102 -13.30 -10.87 2.07
CA MET A 102 -12.51 -11.97 2.58
C MET A 102 -12.31 -11.82 4.09
N PRO A 103 -12.38 -12.91 4.88
CA PRO A 103 -12.03 -12.84 6.29
C PRO A 103 -10.55 -12.49 6.45
N ALA A 104 -10.21 -11.80 7.54
CA ALA A 104 -8.83 -11.45 7.82
C ALA A 104 -7.93 -12.70 7.82
N ALA A 105 -6.86 -12.67 7.04
CA ALA A 105 -5.89 -13.75 7.03
C ALA A 105 -5.13 -13.81 8.38
N PRO A 106 -4.87 -15.01 8.92
CA PRO A 106 -4.04 -15.16 10.12
C PRO A 106 -2.66 -14.52 9.95
N GLN A 107 -2.10 -13.92 11.01
CA GLN A 107 -0.74 -13.37 10.94
C GLN A 107 0.34 -14.45 10.82
N LYS A 108 0.03 -15.69 11.19
CA LYS A 108 0.94 -16.84 11.09
C LYS A 108 0.23 -17.96 10.36
N GLY A 109 0.93 -18.62 9.45
CA GLY A 109 0.40 -19.73 8.66
C GLY A 109 1.47 -20.37 7.78
N GLY A 110 1.10 -21.43 7.07
CA GLY A 110 1.94 -22.08 6.06
C GLY A 110 2.00 -21.26 4.77
N TYR A 111 2.46 -20.02 4.87
CA TYR A 111 2.57 -19.10 3.74
C TYR A 111 3.78 -19.42 2.87
N PHE A 112 3.78 -18.87 1.66
CA PHE A 112 4.90 -18.90 0.74
C PHE A 112 6.17 -18.38 1.43
N GLN A 113 7.24 -19.16 1.34
CA GLN A 113 8.57 -18.76 1.76
C GLN A 113 9.36 -18.45 0.49
N ASP A 114 9.95 -17.26 0.44
CA ASP A 114 10.90 -16.96 -0.62
C ASP A 114 12.12 -17.89 -0.52
N LEU A 115 12.85 -18.00 -1.63
CA LEU A 115 13.98 -18.92 -1.75
C LEU A 115 15.03 -18.66 -0.66
N GLY A 116 15.35 -17.40 -0.35
CA GLY A 116 16.35 -17.06 0.66
C GLY A 116 15.95 -17.52 2.06
N SER A 117 14.71 -17.24 2.47
CA SER A 117 14.15 -17.69 3.75
C SER A 117 14.13 -19.23 3.85
N TYR A 118 13.73 -19.90 2.78
CA TYR A 118 13.69 -21.36 2.71
C TYR A 118 15.08 -22.00 2.84
N LEU A 119 16.07 -21.52 2.08
CA LEU A 119 17.45 -22.03 2.15
C LEU A 119 18.07 -21.78 3.53
N SER A 120 17.81 -20.62 4.12
CA SER A 120 18.26 -20.26 5.46
C SER A 120 17.68 -21.22 6.52
N ALA A 121 16.39 -21.49 6.47
CA ALA A 121 15.72 -22.44 7.37
C ALA A 121 16.27 -23.87 7.22
N ARG A 122 16.51 -24.33 5.99
CA ARG A 122 17.11 -25.65 5.73
C ARG A 122 18.54 -25.78 6.25
N LYS A 123 19.35 -24.75 6.03
CA LYS A 123 20.72 -24.69 6.56
C LYS A 123 20.72 -24.73 8.10
N ALA A 124 19.83 -23.98 8.73
CA ALA A 124 19.66 -24.01 10.19
C ALA A 124 19.22 -25.39 10.71
N ALA A 125 18.46 -26.14 9.92
CA ALA A 125 18.08 -27.52 10.21
C ALA A 125 19.20 -28.56 9.90
N GLY A 126 20.40 -28.12 9.53
CA GLY A 126 21.54 -29.00 9.21
C GLY A 126 21.39 -29.75 7.89
N ILE A 127 20.42 -29.36 7.05
CA ILE A 127 20.21 -29.99 5.75
C ILE A 127 21.21 -29.38 4.76
N ALA A 128 21.96 -30.22 4.05
CA ALA A 128 22.86 -29.76 3.01
C ALA A 128 22.09 -28.96 1.94
N VAL A 129 22.56 -27.75 1.69
CA VAL A 129 22.03 -26.84 0.68
C VAL A 129 23.17 -26.49 -0.26
N GLN A 130 23.01 -26.79 -1.55
CA GLN A 130 23.85 -26.21 -2.59
C GLN A 130 23.34 -24.80 -2.86
N ASP A 131 24.10 -23.80 -2.43
CA ASP A 131 23.74 -22.40 -2.56
C ASP A 131 24.52 -21.75 -3.71
N ASP A 132 24.04 -21.97 -4.93
CA ASP A 132 24.56 -21.30 -6.13
C ASP A 132 23.86 -19.95 -6.37
N SER A 133 23.06 -19.45 -5.40
CA SER A 133 22.23 -18.25 -5.59
C SER A 133 23.05 -17.01 -5.91
N LEU A 134 24.23 -16.88 -5.29
CA LEU A 134 25.16 -15.77 -5.56
C LEU A 134 25.69 -15.83 -6.99
N ALA A 135 26.13 -17.01 -7.44
CA ALA A 135 26.64 -17.20 -8.80
C ALA A 135 25.54 -17.00 -9.87
N LEU A 136 24.32 -17.44 -9.58
CA LEU A 136 23.16 -17.19 -10.45
C LEU A 136 22.79 -15.70 -10.48
N SER A 137 22.76 -15.04 -9.32
CA SER A 137 22.49 -13.61 -9.21
C SER A 137 23.51 -12.79 -9.99
N GLU A 138 24.80 -13.08 -9.85
CA GLU A 138 25.86 -12.43 -10.62
C GLU A 138 25.70 -12.66 -12.12
N LYS A 139 25.28 -13.86 -12.54
CA LYS A 139 25.01 -14.17 -13.95
C LYS A 139 23.82 -13.39 -14.49
N VAL A 140 22.74 -13.29 -13.72
CA VAL A 140 21.53 -12.52 -14.08
C VAL A 140 21.83 -11.03 -14.12
N ASP A 141 22.54 -10.50 -13.13
CA ASP A 141 22.90 -9.08 -13.05
C ASP A 141 23.87 -8.69 -14.18
N ARG A 142 24.82 -9.56 -14.51
CA ARG A 142 25.69 -9.40 -15.69
C ARG A 142 24.89 -9.39 -16.99
N ALA A 143 23.91 -10.29 -17.13
CA ALA A 143 23.04 -10.34 -18.30
C ALA A 143 22.15 -9.10 -18.41
N GLY A 144 21.64 -8.57 -17.28
CA GLY A 144 20.81 -7.36 -17.26
C GLY A 144 21.57 -6.07 -17.55
N LYS A 145 22.89 -6.03 -17.28
CA LYS A 145 23.77 -4.89 -17.55
C LYS A 145 24.43 -4.94 -18.92
N ALA A 146 24.50 -6.12 -19.54
CA ALA A 146 24.98 -6.24 -20.91
C ALA A 146 23.95 -5.62 -21.87
N PHE A 147 24.41 -4.80 -22.79
CA PHE A 147 23.59 -4.46 -23.95
C PHE A 147 23.38 -5.72 -24.77
N TRP A 148 22.11 -6.04 -25.06
CA TRP A 148 21.79 -7.12 -25.99
C TRP A 148 22.40 -6.80 -27.35
N THR A 149 23.23 -7.69 -27.87
CA THR A 149 23.73 -7.57 -29.25
C THR A 149 22.74 -8.21 -30.23
N ALA A 150 22.82 -7.86 -31.51
CA ALA A 150 21.97 -8.43 -32.56
C ALA A 150 22.09 -9.97 -32.64
N GLU A 151 23.22 -10.53 -32.21
CA GLU A 151 23.55 -11.96 -32.21
C GLU A 151 22.99 -12.69 -30.97
N ASP A 152 22.76 -12.00 -29.86
CA ASP A 152 22.15 -12.55 -28.63
C ASP A 152 20.64 -12.77 -28.76
N HIS A 153 20.03 -12.28 -29.83
CA HIS A 153 18.64 -12.52 -30.17
C HIS A 153 18.46 -13.92 -30.78
N HIS A 154 18.16 -14.92 -29.94
CA HIS A 154 17.35 -16.06 -30.39
C HIS A 154 15.88 -15.65 -30.48
N PHE A 155 15.58 -14.68 -31.35
CA PHE A 155 14.20 -14.52 -31.82
C PHE A 155 13.83 -15.85 -32.49
N SER A 156 12.71 -16.45 -32.04
CA SER A 156 12.08 -17.55 -32.76
C SER A 156 12.03 -17.20 -34.25
N PRO A 157 12.36 -18.12 -35.17
CA PRO A 157 12.34 -17.86 -36.62
C PRO A 157 10.98 -17.35 -37.11
N ASN A 158 9.93 -17.52 -36.29
CA ASN A 158 8.64 -16.85 -36.45
C ASN A 158 8.65 -15.48 -35.74
N GLY A 159 9.46 -14.55 -36.24
CA GLY A 159 9.58 -13.18 -35.72
C GLY A 159 8.22 -12.52 -35.43
N TYR A 160 8.23 -11.49 -34.58
CA TYR A 160 7.06 -10.72 -34.17
C TYR A 160 6.07 -10.51 -35.34
N ARG A 161 4.96 -11.24 -35.34
CA ARG A 161 3.83 -10.93 -36.23
C ARG A 161 3.16 -9.69 -35.64
N PRO A 162 3.21 -8.53 -36.32
CA PRO A 162 2.39 -7.41 -35.88
C PRO A 162 0.94 -7.89 -35.82
N MET A 163 0.26 -7.60 -34.71
CA MET A 163 -1.18 -7.79 -34.63
C MET A 163 -1.80 -7.03 -35.80
N PRO A 164 -2.66 -7.66 -36.64
CA PRO A 164 -3.37 -6.93 -37.66
C PRO A 164 -4.14 -5.80 -37.00
N GLY A 165 -3.95 -4.58 -37.51
CA GLY A 165 -4.54 -3.36 -36.95
C GLY A 165 -6.03 -3.53 -36.72
N ARG A 166 -6.50 -3.04 -35.56
CA ARG A 166 -7.92 -2.82 -35.30
C ARG A 166 -8.38 -1.54 -35.98
#